data_AF-A0A5C7R2T1-F1
#
_entry.id   AF-A0A5C7R2T1-F1
#
_cell.length_a   1.000
_cell.length_b   1.000
_cell.length_c   1.000
_cell.angle_alpha   90.00
_cell.angle_beta   90.00
_cell.angle_gamma   90.00
#
_symmetry.space_group_name_H-M   'P 1'
#
loop_
_entity.id
_entity.type
_entity.pdbx_description
1 polymer ?
#
loop_
_entity_poly.entity_id
_entity_poly.type
_entity_poly.pdbx_seq_one_letter_code
_entity_poly.pdbx_strand_id
1 'polypeptide(L)'
;ARCTPPDRWRSTNHMCGPGYWFWLIPLSSGAHSLGIVCDAAMHPLETMNTHEKAMAWLRAHQPRVADALERPEHRLQDFLFLRHFSHGCKQVFSADRWALTGEAGVFLDPFYSPGSDFIGISNTLICDLIAKDRGGHVFAPYAELFQQLYFGFFENTMTLYRGQYALFGDAQVMPVKVIWDYTYYWALLAPLCCGGKLTEVSLIGRLRPQFERGRKLNLAMQALLRAWGAANRETGVDASTLDGRLLDQFGIDWFHEMNRALHDTLDNMAFAQRIRDNVARMDALAVEILLRVRETHPRIDDCGLDALLTATASTERALAPMWYAAA
;
A
#
# COMPACT_ATOMS: atom_id res chain seq x y z
N ALA A 1 -21.75 -13.71 -17.70
CA ALA A 1 -20.38 -13.16 -17.58
C ALA A 1 -19.60 -13.98 -16.53
N ARG A 2 -18.27 -14.07 -16.62
CA ARG A 2 -17.43 -14.80 -15.63
C ARG A 2 -17.10 -13.97 -14.38
N CYS A 3 -17.43 -12.68 -14.37
CA CYS A 3 -17.21 -11.73 -13.27
C CYS A 3 -18.47 -10.87 -13.05
N THR A 4 -18.65 -10.38 -11.83
CA THR A 4 -19.68 -9.40 -11.46
C THR A 4 -19.04 -8.21 -10.73
N PRO A 5 -19.17 -6.97 -11.23
CA PRO A 5 -19.78 -6.61 -12.51
C PRO A 5 -19.02 -7.21 -13.71
N PRO A 6 -19.63 -7.29 -14.90
CA PRO A 6 -19.03 -7.92 -16.08
C PRO A 6 -17.66 -7.38 -16.45
N ASP A 7 -17.39 -6.10 -16.19
CA ASP A 7 -16.11 -5.44 -16.49
C ASP A 7 -15.08 -5.50 -15.36
N ARG A 8 -15.33 -6.21 -14.24
CA ARG A 8 -14.38 -6.33 -13.13
C ARG A 8 -13.02 -6.91 -13.55
N TRP A 9 -12.99 -7.71 -14.62
CA TRP A 9 -11.73 -8.24 -15.17
C TRP A 9 -10.79 -7.14 -15.67
N ARG A 10 -11.29 -5.93 -15.95
CA ARG A 10 -10.49 -4.78 -16.41
C ARG A 10 -9.63 -4.14 -15.32
N SER A 11 -9.87 -4.47 -14.05
CA SER A 11 -9.06 -3.98 -12.94
C SER A 11 -7.63 -4.54 -12.99
N THR A 12 -6.69 -3.90 -12.27
CA THR A 12 -5.42 -4.54 -11.91
C THR A 12 -5.72 -5.68 -10.93
N ASN A 13 -5.54 -6.92 -11.39
CA ASN A 13 -5.78 -8.09 -10.56
C ASN A 13 -4.48 -8.53 -9.90
N HIS A 14 -4.55 -8.86 -8.62
CA HIS A 14 -3.42 -9.35 -7.83
C HIS A 14 -3.80 -10.72 -7.26
N MET A 15 -3.10 -11.79 -7.67
CA MET A 15 -3.18 -13.08 -6.98
C MET A 15 -2.05 -13.15 -5.95
N CYS A 16 -2.42 -13.25 -4.69
CA CYS A 16 -1.46 -13.28 -3.60
C CYS A 16 -1.27 -14.71 -3.06
N GLY A 17 -0.07 -14.99 -2.58
CA GLY A 17 0.26 -16.22 -1.88
C GLY A 17 1.38 -15.98 -0.86
N PRO A 18 1.76 -17.01 -0.07
CA PRO A 18 2.78 -16.83 0.96
C PRO A 18 4.11 -16.47 0.31
N GLY A 19 4.60 -15.25 0.51
CA GLY A 19 5.88 -14.81 -0.05
C GLY A 19 5.80 -14.21 -1.45
N TYR A 20 4.61 -14.04 -2.05
CA TYR A 20 4.49 -13.49 -3.41
C TYR A 20 3.15 -12.82 -3.71
N TRP A 21 3.14 -12.04 -4.78
CA TRP A 21 1.94 -11.69 -5.53
C TRP A 21 2.21 -11.71 -7.04
N PHE A 22 1.16 -11.92 -7.81
CA PHE A 22 1.19 -12.02 -9.26
C PHE A 22 0.13 -11.09 -9.86
N TRP A 23 0.54 -10.20 -10.77
CA TRP A 23 -0.39 -9.25 -11.39
C TRP A 23 -0.89 -9.69 -12.75
N LEU A 24 -2.11 -9.26 -13.09
CA LEU A 24 -2.60 -9.19 -14.47
C LEU A 24 -3.23 -7.83 -14.71
N ILE A 25 -2.70 -7.13 -15.71
CA ILE A 25 -3.16 -5.80 -16.12
C ILE A 25 -3.52 -5.86 -17.61
N PRO A 26 -4.81 -5.75 -17.97
CA PRO A 26 -5.19 -5.62 -19.37
C PRO A 26 -4.72 -4.27 -19.92
N LEU A 27 -4.08 -4.29 -21.08
CA LEU A 27 -3.58 -3.11 -21.77
C LEU A 27 -4.54 -2.70 -22.89
N SER A 28 -4.57 -1.41 -23.23
CA SER A 28 -5.40 -0.88 -24.32
C SER A 28 -5.05 -1.46 -25.70
N SER A 29 -3.85 -2.03 -25.85
CA SER A 29 -3.40 -2.75 -27.05
C SER A 29 -4.07 -4.12 -27.24
N GLY A 30 -4.82 -4.61 -26.25
CA GLY A 30 -5.36 -5.97 -26.21
C GLY A 30 -4.39 -7.00 -25.60
N ALA A 31 -3.13 -6.62 -25.36
CA ALA A 31 -2.19 -7.43 -24.59
C ALA A 31 -2.52 -7.41 -23.08
N HIS A 32 -1.95 -8.34 -22.32
CA HIS A 32 -1.98 -8.29 -20.86
C HIS A 32 -0.54 -8.20 -20.34
N SER A 33 -0.29 -7.27 -19.42
CA SER A 33 0.94 -7.23 -18.63
C SER A 33 0.79 -8.17 -17.45
N LEU A 34 1.79 -9.04 -17.28
CA LEU A 34 1.86 -10.05 -16.22
C LEU A 34 3.20 -9.90 -15.49
N GLY A 35 3.21 -10.13 -14.18
CA GLY A 35 4.44 -10.09 -13.42
C GLY A 35 4.36 -10.83 -12.10
N ILE A 36 5.42 -11.56 -11.78
CA ILE A 36 5.62 -12.28 -10.52
C ILE A 36 6.53 -11.42 -9.66
N VAL A 37 6.11 -11.13 -8.44
CA VAL A 37 6.90 -10.39 -7.45
C VAL A 37 6.91 -11.19 -6.15
N CYS A 38 8.10 -11.41 -5.59
CA CYS A 38 8.24 -12.29 -4.45
C CYS A 38 9.39 -11.89 -3.53
N ASP A 39 9.29 -12.37 -2.29
CA ASP A 39 10.42 -12.44 -1.38
C ASP A 39 11.37 -13.55 -1.85
N ALA A 40 12.59 -13.17 -2.24
CA ALA A 40 13.60 -14.08 -2.75
C ALA A 40 14.03 -15.16 -1.73
N ALA A 41 13.83 -14.93 -0.42
CA ALA A 41 14.09 -15.94 0.60
C ALA A 41 13.04 -17.06 0.61
N MET A 42 11.82 -16.78 0.14
CA MET A 42 10.72 -17.74 0.05
C MET A 42 10.59 -18.34 -1.35
N HIS A 43 10.88 -17.55 -2.40
CA HIS A 43 10.87 -17.99 -3.79
C HIS A 43 12.19 -17.62 -4.47
N PRO A 44 13.15 -18.55 -4.57
CA PRO A 44 14.47 -18.26 -5.12
C PRO A 44 14.39 -17.77 -6.58
N LEU A 45 14.99 -16.62 -6.87
CA LEU A 45 14.78 -15.92 -8.15
C LEU A 45 15.36 -16.68 -9.36
N GLU A 46 16.37 -17.50 -9.15
CA GLU A 46 16.96 -18.37 -10.18
C GLU A 46 15.98 -19.43 -10.71
N THR A 47 14.89 -19.69 -9.99
CA THR A 47 13.81 -20.58 -10.43
C THR A 47 12.73 -19.87 -11.24
N MET A 48 12.90 -18.58 -11.58
CA MET A 48 11.93 -17.79 -12.36
C MET A 48 12.57 -16.80 -13.35
N ASN A 49 13.89 -16.83 -13.51
CA ASN A 49 14.64 -15.85 -14.32
C ASN A 49 14.59 -16.06 -15.85
N THR A 50 13.73 -16.95 -16.34
CA THR A 50 13.43 -17.15 -17.77
C THR A 50 11.94 -17.42 -17.90
N HIS A 51 11.35 -17.18 -19.07
CA HIS A 51 9.93 -17.44 -19.30
C HIS A 51 9.52 -18.89 -18.97
N GLU A 52 10.31 -19.88 -19.38
CA GLU A 52 10.03 -21.30 -19.10
C GLU A 52 9.99 -21.58 -17.59
N LYS A 53 10.96 -21.04 -16.85
CA LYS A 53 11.02 -21.16 -15.39
C LYS A 53 9.88 -20.42 -14.70
N ALA A 54 9.53 -19.22 -15.15
CA ALA A 54 8.39 -18.47 -14.65
C ALA A 54 7.07 -19.23 -14.88
N MET A 55 6.89 -19.87 -16.04
CA MET A 55 5.75 -20.75 -16.31
C MET A 55 5.75 -22.00 -15.42
N ALA A 56 6.90 -22.63 -15.18
CA ALA A 56 7.00 -23.74 -14.23
C ALA A 56 6.62 -23.30 -12.81
N TRP A 57 7.04 -22.12 -12.39
CA TRP A 57 6.63 -21.52 -11.12
C TRP A 57 5.12 -21.27 -11.08
N LEU A 58 4.52 -20.74 -12.15
CA LEU A 58 3.07 -20.51 -12.24
C LEU A 58 2.27 -21.82 -12.17
N ARG A 59 2.72 -22.90 -12.81
CA ARG A 59 2.06 -24.21 -12.70
C ARG A 59 2.00 -24.70 -11.25
N ALA A 60 3.04 -24.43 -10.46
CA ALA A 60 3.09 -24.82 -9.07
C ALA A 60 2.23 -23.93 -8.15
N HIS A 61 2.27 -22.61 -8.35
CA HIS A 61 1.69 -21.66 -7.39
C HIS A 61 0.34 -21.06 -7.83
N GLN A 62 0.08 -21.01 -9.13
CA GLN A 62 -1.12 -20.42 -9.75
C GLN A 62 -1.60 -21.28 -10.95
N PRO A 63 -1.91 -22.58 -10.75
CA PRO A 63 -2.14 -23.53 -11.85
C PRO A 63 -3.25 -23.08 -12.82
N ARG A 64 -4.33 -22.48 -12.30
CA ARG A 64 -5.44 -21.98 -13.14
C ARG A 64 -5.03 -20.84 -14.07
N VAL A 65 -4.03 -20.05 -13.67
CA VAL A 65 -3.45 -19.01 -14.52
C VAL A 65 -2.55 -19.66 -15.56
N ALA A 66 -1.69 -20.60 -15.16
CA ALA A 66 -0.84 -21.33 -16.11
C ALA A 66 -1.67 -22.00 -17.21
N ASP A 67 -2.73 -22.74 -16.84
CA ASP A 67 -3.66 -23.39 -17.78
C ASP A 67 -4.32 -22.38 -18.74
N ALA A 68 -4.56 -21.15 -18.28
CA ALA A 68 -5.13 -20.11 -19.12
C ALA A 68 -4.08 -19.56 -20.10
N LEU A 69 -2.85 -19.33 -19.66
CA LEU A 69 -1.77 -18.75 -20.47
C LEU A 69 -1.20 -19.72 -21.51
N GLU A 70 -1.30 -21.03 -21.26
CA GLU A 70 -0.80 -22.08 -22.17
C GLU A 70 -1.73 -22.36 -23.36
N ARG A 71 -2.89 -21.73 -23.40
CA ARG A 71 -3.82 -21.89 -24.51
C ARG A 71 -3.20 -21.35 -25.81
N PRO A 72 -3.39 -22.04 -26.94
CA PRO A 72 -2.69 -21.74 -28.20
C PRO A 72 -3.03 -20.36 -28.78
N GLU A 73 -4.15 -19.74 -28.38
CA GLU A 73 -4.50 -18.37 -28.76
C GLU A 73 -3.62 -17.29 -28.13
N HIS A 74 -2.86 -17.61 -27.08
CA HIS A 74 -1.98 -16.66 -26.41
C HIS A 74 -0.53 -16.79 -26.89
N ARG A 75 0.15 -15.66 -27.00
CA ARG A 75 1.54 -15.59 -27.43
C ARG A 75 2.32 -14.64 -26.54
N LEU A 76 3.48 -15.09 -26.08
CA LEU A 76 4.45 -14.25 -25.39
C LEU A 76 4.92 -13.11 -26.31
N GLN A 77 4.80 -11.87 -25.85
CA GLN A 77 5.31 -10.70 -26.56
C GLN A 77 6.76 -10.42 -26.16
N ASP A 78 7.01 -10.33 -24.86
CA ASP A 78 8.32 -10.09 -24.27
C ASP A 78 8.45 -10.78 -22.91
N PHE A 79 9.68 -10.88 -22.42
CA PHE A 79 9.99 -11.36 -21.07
C PHE A 79 11.15 -10.55 -20.51
N LEU A 80 10.96 -9.99 -19.33
CA LEU A 80 11.99 -9.27 -18.59
C LEU A 80 12.09 -9.85 -17.18
N PHE A 81 13.33 -9.97 -16.69
CA PHE A 81 13.62 -10.35 -15.33
C PHE A 81 14.43 -9.24 -14.66
N LEU A 82 13.94 -8.76 -13.52
CA LEU A 82 14.57 -7.71 -12.72
C LEU A 82 14.88 -8.24 -11.33
N ARG A 83 15.99 -7.75 -10.76
CA ARG A 83 16.39 -7.97 -9.36
C ARG A 83 16.86 -6.65 -8.77
N HIS A 84 16.74 -6.50 -7.45
CA HIS A 84 17.15 -5.29 -6.74
C HIS A 84 16.52 -4.00 -7.31
N PHE A 85 15.26 -4.07 -7.77
CA PHE A 85 14.53 -2.90 -8.25
C PHE A 85 14.23 -1.90 -7.12
N SER A 86 14.03 -2.39 -5.89
CA SER A 86 13.84 -1.56 -4.71
C SER A 86 15.16 -0.88 -4.32
N HIS A 87 15.18 0.45 -4.29
CA HIS A 87 16.37 1.23 -3.98
C HIS A 87 16.02 2.61 -3.40
N GLY A 88 17.01 3.24 -2.77
CA GLY A 88 16.90 4.61 -2.27
C GLY A 88 18.15 5.43 -2.60
N CYS A 89 18.06 6.74 -2.38
CA CYS A 89 19.15 7.68 -2.58
C CYS A 89 19.56 8.36 -1.27
N LYS A 90 20.82 8.80 -1.19
CA LYS A 90 21.30 9.64 -0.07
C LYS A 90 20.79 11.08 -0.17
N GLN A 91 20.58 11.56 -1.39
CA GLN A 91 20.08 12.89 -1.69
C GLN A 91 19.30 12.87 -3.01
N VAL A 92 18.18 13.59 -3.06
CA VAL A 92 17.34 13.70 -4.26
C VAL A 92 17.09 15.16 -4.67
N PHE A 93 17.20 16.12 -3.76
CA PHE A 93 17.06 17.55 -4.06
C PHE A 93 18.30 18.30 -3.56
N SER A 94 18.83 19.20 -4.39
CA SER A 94 20.06 19.94 -4.08
C SER A 94 19.92 21.45 -4.22
N ALA A 95 20.63 22.18 -3.36
CA ALA A 95 20.84 23.62 -3.49
C ALA A 95 21.68 23.97 -4.74
N ASP A 96 22.46 23.02 -5.26
CA ASP A 96 23.32 23.19 -6.44
C ASP A 96 22.56 22.94 -7.76
N ARG A 97 21.25 23.24 -7.79
CA ARG A 97 20.39 23.20 -8.99
C ARG A 97 20.36 21.85 -9.72
N TRP A 98 20.38 20.75 -8.97
CA TRP A 98 20.08 19.43 -9.49
C TRP A 98 19.05 18.71 -8.62
N ALA A 99 18.28 17.82 -9.22
CA ALA A 99 17.31 16.98 -8.54
C ALA A 99 17.14 15.64 -9.27
N LEU A 100 16.75 14.61 -8.53
CA LEU A 100 16.34 13.30 -9.03
C LEU A 100 14.82 13.17 -8.93
N THR A 101 14.20 12.66 -9.98
CA THR A 101 12.74 12.44 -10.04
C THR A 101 12.43 10.98 -10.29
N GLY A 102 11.28 10.53 -9.78
CA GLY A 102 10.78 9.18 -9.99
C GLY A 102 11.79 8.09 -9.65
N GLU A 103 11.90 7.10 -10.53
CA GLU A 103 12.75 5.92 -10.36
C GLU A 103 14.25 6.22 -10.49
N ALA A 104 14.65 7.42 -10.90
CA ALA A 104 16.04 7.85 -10.80
C ALA A 104 16.43 8.20 -9.35
N GLY A 105 15.44 8.43 -8.48
CA GLY A 105 15.64 8.72 -7.05
C GLY A 105 15.37 7.51 -6.17
N VAL A 106 14.11 7.13 -6.02
CA VAL A 106 13.69 6.06 -5.11
C VAL A 106 12.67 5.15 -5.76
N PHE A 107 12.71 3.86 -5.43
CA PHE A 107 11.69 2.90 -5.84
C PHE A 107 11.43 1.89 -4.72
N LEU A 108 10.15 1.62 -4.46
CA LEU A 108 9.71 0.77 -3.35
C LEU A 108 9.41 -0.65 -3.83
N ASP A 109 8.16 -0.88 -4.15
CA ASP A 109 7.55 -2.14 -4.53
C ASP A 109 6.42 -1.80 -5.51
N PRO A 110 6.18 -2.59 -6.56
CA PRO A 110 5.08 -2.32 -7.47
C PRO A 110 3.69 -2.62 -6.88
N PHE A 111 3.60 -3.26 -5.71
CA PHE A 111 2.33 -3.53 -5.03
C PHE A 111 1.67 -2.22 -4.58
N TYR A 112 0.39 -2.02 -4.92
CA TYR A 112 -0.33 -0.74 -4.86
C TYR A 112 0.12 0.35 -5.86
N SER A 113 1.07 0.06 -6.76
CA SER A 113 1.55 0.99 -7.79
C SER A 113 2.07 2.36 -7.26
N PRO A 114 2.79 2.43 -6.13
CA PRO A 114 3.22 3.69 -5.54
C PRO A 114 4.24 4.45 -6.42
N GLY A 115 4.90 3.79 -7.38
CA GLY A 115 5.91 4.44 -8.23
C GLY A 115 5.39 5.70 -8.93
N SER A 116 4.14 5.68 -9.42
CA SER A 116 3.52 6.85 -10.05
C SER A 116 3.27 7.99 -9.06
N ASP A 117 2.89 7.68 -7.82
CA ASP A 117 2.75 8.68 -6.77
C ASP A 117 4.10 9.36 -6.49
N PHE A 118 5.17 8.59 -6.37
CA PHE A 118 6.51 9.14 -6.10
C PHE A 118 7.07 9.94 -7.28
N ILE A 119 6.71 9.59 -8.53
CA ILE A 119 6.95 10.42 -9.71
C ILE A 119 6.19 11.75 -9.59
N GLY A 120 4.89 11.70 -9.29
CA GLY A 120 4.04 12.88 -9.14
C GLY A 120 4.56 13.83 -8.05
N ILE A 121 4.79 13.29 -6.84
CA ILE A 121 5.28 14.04 -5.69
C ILE A 121 6.64 14.68 -5.98
N SER A 122 7.62 13.90 -6.46
CA SER A 122 8.97 14.45 -6.73
C SER A 122 8.92 15.55 -7.79
N ASN A 123 8.15 15.37 -8.87
CA ASN A 123 7.96 16.41 -9.88
C ASN A 123 7.29 17.67 -9.31
N THR A 124 6.26 17.54 -8.46
CA THR A 124 5.63 18.69 -7.80
C THR A 124 6.61 19.49 -6.96
N LEU A 125 7.42 18.80 -6.13
CA LEU A 125 8.41 19.45 -5.27
C LEU A 125 9.54 20.10 -6.10
N ILE A 126 10.03 19.43 -7.14
CA ILE A 126 11.06 19.95 -8.06
C ILE A 126 10.57 21.20 -8.79
N CYS A 127 9.34 21.17 -9.34
CA CYS A 127 8.76 22.32 -10.03
C CYS A 127 8.65 23.54 -9.10
N ASP A 128 8.29 23.33 -7.84
CA ASP A 128 8.22 24.40 -6.84
C ASP A 128 9.61 24.98 -6.49
N LEU A 129 10.64 24.14 -6.39
CA LEU A 129 12.04 24.60 -6.23
C LEU A 129 12.51 25.42 -7.43
N ILE A 130 12.24 24.94 -8.66
CA ILE A 130 12.58 25.66 -9.90
C ILE A 130 11.86 27.00 -9.97
N ALA A 131 10.57 27.05 -9.61
CA ALA A 131 9.79 28.29 -9.60
C ALA A 131 10.38 29.32 -8.62
N LYS A 132 10.78 28.87 -7.42
CA LYS A 132 11.44 29.73 -6.42
C LYS A 132 12.76 30.31 -6.93
N ASP A 133 13.63 29.46 -7.47
CA ASP A 133 14.93 29.89 -8.03
C ASP A 133 14.73 30.89 -9.18
N ARG A 134 13.83 30.59 -10.13
CA ARG A 134 13.52 31.47 -11.25
C ARG A 134 12.87 32.80 -10.83
N GLY A 135 12.16 32.81 -9.71
CA GLY A 135 11.60 34.02 -9.10
C GLY A 135 12.61 34.85 -8.31
N GLY A 136 13.87 34.42 -8.20
CA GLY A 136 14.89 35.09 -7.39
C GLY A 136 14.73 34.86 -5.88
N HIS A 137 13.92 33.88 -5.46
CA HIS A 137 13.77 33.50 -4.07
C HIS A 137 14.87 32.52 -3.64
N VAL A 138 15.30 32.62 -2.38
CA VAL A 138 16.21 31.63 -1.79
C VAL A 138 15.48 30.28 -1.65
N PHE A 139 15.91 29.27 -2.42
CA PHE A 139 15.25 27.95 -2.46
C PHE A 139 16.01 26.85 -1.70
N ALA A 140 17.30 27.04 -1.39
CA ALA A 140 18.15 26.01 -0.77
C ALA A 140 17.56 25.37 0.50
N PRO A 141 16.97 26.13 1.45
CA PRO A 141 16.31 25.52 2.63
C PRO A 141 15.09 24.67 2.28
N TYR A 142 14.37 25.00 1.19
CA TYR A 142 13.24 24.21 0.72
C TYR A 142 13.70 22.88 0.12
N ALA A 143 14.86 22.83 -0.53
CA ALA A 143 15.39 21.58 -1.08
C ALA A 143 15.65 20.56 0.04
N GLU A 144 16.28 20.99 1.14
CA GLU A 144 16.51 20.14 2.31
C GLU A 144 15.19 19.70 2.97
N LEU A 145 14.26 20.63 3.17
CA LEU A 145 12.96 20.34 3.77
C LEU A 145 12.14 19.35 2.92
N PHE A 146 12.07 19.59 1.61
CA PHE A 146 11.36 18.70 0.69
C PHE A 146 11.99 17.32 0.62
N GLN A 147 13.32 17.23 0.76
CA GLN A 147 13.98 15.94 0.83
C GLN A 147 13.57 15.17 2.09
N GLN A 148 13.57 15.83 3.25
CA GLN A 148 13.12 15.21 4.51
C GLN A 148 11.67 14.73 4.40
N LEU A 149 10.80 15.56 3.82
CA LEU A 149 9.40 15.21 3.58
C LEU A 149 9.26 14.00 2.65
N TYR A 150 9.94 14.04 1.49
CA TYR A 150 9.90 13.00 0.47
C TYR A 150 10.43 11.66 0.99
N PHE A 151 11.55 11.67 1.71
CA PHE A 151 12.08 10.47 2.36
C PHE A 151 11.20 9.98 3.51
N GLY A 152 10.54 10.89 4.23
CA GLY A 152 9.51 10.53 5.21
C GLY A 152 8.35 9.75 4.56
N PHE A 153 7.85 10.20 3.41
CA PHE A 153 6.84 9.45 2.65
C PHE A 153 7.38 8.10 2.17
N PHE A 154 8.58 8.07 1.61
CA PHE A 154 9.23 6.84 1.14
C PHE A 154 9.36 5.80 2.25
N GLU A 155 9.96 6.15 3.38
CA GLU A 155 10.18 5.20 4.48
C GLU A 155 8.86 4.74 5.10
N ASN A 156 7.85 5.61 5.20
CA ASN A 156 6.53 5.24 5.70
C ASN A 156 5.82 4.28 4.76
N THR A 157 5.80 4.54 3.45
CA THR A 157 5.20 3.62 2.46
C THR A 157 5.96 2.29 2.43
N MET A 158 7.28 2.30 2.61
CA MET A 158 8.10 1.09 2.65
C MET A 158 7.70 0.10 3.77
N THR A 159 7.11 0.61 4.86
CA THR A 159 6.61 -0.24 5.96
C THR A 159 5.47 -1.18 5.54
N LEU A 160 4.76 -0.86 4.45
CA LEU A 160 3.68 -1.67 3.88
C LEU A 160 4.20 -3.00 3.30
N TYR A 161 5.49 -3.06 2.96
CA TYR A 161 6.12 -4.17 2.23
C TYR A 161 7.16 -4.91 3.07
N ARG A 162 8.02 -4.18 3.81
CA ARG A 162 9.15 -4.77 4.55
C ARG A 162 8.68 -5.83 5.56
N GLY A 163 9.10 -7.07 5.32
CA GLY A 163 8.76 -8.23 6.15
C GLY A 163 7.30 -8.67 6.08
N GLN A 164 6.52 -8.15 5.14
CA GLN A 164 5.08 -8.43 5.03
C GLN A 164 4.77 -9.58 4.05
N TYR A 165 5.63 -9.86 3.08
CA TYR A 165 5.34 -10.81 1.99
C TYR A 165 4.83 -12.20 2.45
N ALA A 166 5.30 -12.71 3.59
CA ALA A 166 4.82 -13.99 4.13
C ALA A 166 3.30 -14.02 4.43
N LEU A 167 2.69 -12.89 4.82
CA LEU A 167 1.25 -12.84 5.10
C LEU A 167 0.38 -12.67 3.86
N PHE A 168 0.94 -12.38 2.68
CA PHE A 168 0.15 -12.06 1.49
C PHE A 168 -0.80 -13.20 1.07
N GLY A 169 -0.46 -14.45 1.40
CA GLY A 169 -1.31 -15.62 1.17
C GLY A 169 -2.33 -15.92 2.27
N ASP A 170 -2.38 -15.14 3.33
CA ASP A 170 -3.32 -15.33 4.43
C ASP A 170 -4.69 -14.72 4.08
N ALA A 171 -5.68 -15.57 3.81
CA ALA A 171 -7.02 -15.18 3.37
C ALA A 171 -7.87 -14.49 4.45
N GLN A 172 -7.41 -14.48 5.70
CA GLN A 172 -8.02 -13.72 6.79
C GLN A 172 -7.33 -12.38 6.98
N VAL A 173 -5.99 -12.35 7.01
CA VAL A 173 -5.21 -11.15 7.33
C VAL A 173 -5.09 -10.21 6.14
N MET A 174 -4.90 -10.72 4.92
CA MET A 174 -4.63 -9.89 3.75
C MET A 174 -5.78 -8.92 3.41
N PRO A 175 -7.07 -9.29 3.45
CA PRO A 175 -8.16 -8.33 3.25
C PRO A 175 -8.17 -7.21 4.28
N VAL A 176 -7.94 -7.53 5.56
CA VAL A 176 -7.86 -6.53 6.64
C VAL A 176 -6.66 -5.61 6.44
N LYS A 177 -5.50 -6.16 6.02
CA LYS A 177 -4.33 -5.37 5.66
C LYS A 177 -4.64 -4.38 4.53
N VAL A 178 -5.33 -4.81 3.47
CA VAL A 178 -5.69 -3.92 2.35
C VAL A 178 -6.56 -2.75 2.83
N ILE A 179 -7.56 -3.03 3.69
CA ILE A 179 -8.39 -1.96 4.28
C ILE A 179 -7.55 -1.01 5.12
N TRP A 180 -6.65 -1.53 5.97
CA TRP A 180 -5.75 -0.70 6.77
C TRP A 180 -4.82 0.16 5.91
N ASP A 181 -4.15 -0.44 4.94
CA ASP A 181 -3.14 0.20 4.09
C ASP A 181 -3.77 1.35 3.27
N TYR A 182 -4.95 1.12 2.68
CA TYR A 182 -5.69 2.17 1.99
C TYR A 182 -6.24 3.23 2.95
N THR A 183 -6.69 2.86 4.14
CA THR A 183 -7.11 3.84 5.17
C THR A 183 -5.94 4.74 5.54
N TYR A 184 -4.74 4.18 5.75
CA TYR A 184 -3.52 4.95 6.04
C TYR A 184 -3.14 5.89 4.89
N TYR A 185 -3.16 5.38 3.66
CA TYR A 185 -2.85 6.14 2.46
C TYR A 185 -3.84 7.31 2.25
N TRP A 186 -5.15 7.05 2.34
CA TRP A 186 -6.20 8.06 2.18
C TRP A 186 -6.35 8.97 3.40
N ALA A 187 -5.82 8.59 4.56
CA ALA A 187 -5.84 9.45 5.73
C ALA A 187 -4.79 10.57 5.67
N LEU A 188 -3.67 10.36 4.98
CA LEU A 188 -2.49 11.22 5.09
C LEU A 188 -1.87 11.62 3.74
N LEU A 189 -1.32 10.67 2.99
CA LEU A 189 -0.51 10.97 1.81
C LEU A 189 -1.37 11.38 0.61
N ALA A 190 -2.44 10.64 0.32
CA ALA A 190 -3.29 10.91 -0.83
C ALA A 190 -3.96 12.29 -0.76
N PRO A 191 -4.54 12.73 0.39
CA PRO A 191 -5.11 14.06 0.50
C PRO A 191 -4.12 15.20 0.22
N LEU A 192 -2.84 15.05 0.62
CA LEU A 192 -1.83 16.07 0.31
C LEU A 192 -1.61 16.22 -1.20
N CYS A 193 -1.57 15.10 -1.92
CA CYS A 193 -1.37 15.08 -3.37
C CYS A 193 -2.62 15.61 -4.09
N CYS A 194 -3.79 15.02 -3.82
CA CYS A 194 -5.05 15.37 -4.47
C CYS A 194 -5.49 16.80 -4.16
N GLY A 195 -5.24 17.29 -2.94
CA GLY A 195 -5.56 18.66 -2.52
C GLY A 195 -4.52 19.71 -2.92
N GLY A 196 -3.43 19.33 -3.61
CA GLY A 196 -2.37 20.26 -4.02
C GLY A 196 -1.60 20.89 -2.86
N LYS A 197 -1.47 20.19 -1.73
CA LYS A 197 -0.91 20.71 -0.47
C LYS A 197 0.56 20.35 -0.22
N LEU A 198 1.19 19.60 -1.12
CA LEU A 198 2.56 19.08 -0.97
C LEU A 198 3.64 20.16 -0.77
N THR A 199 3.43 21.37 -1.32
CA THR A 199 4.41 22.48 -1.23
C THR A 199 4.05 23.50 -0.15
N GLU A 200 2.92 23.31 0.56
CA GLU A 200 2.45 24.20 1.62
C GLU A 200 3.13 23.89 2.97
N VAL A 201 4.40 24.28 3.10
CA VAL A 201 5.25 24.01 4.27
C VAL A 201 4.59 24.34 5.61
N SER A 202 3.92 25.49 5.71
CA SER A 202 3.26 25.91 6.95
C SER A 202 2.08 25.02 7.33
N LEU A 203 1.30 24.53 6.35
CA LEU A 203 0.22 23.59 6.59
C LEU A 203 0.78 22.23 7.03
N ILE A 204 1.77 21.71 6.32
CA ILE A 204 2.43 20.44 6.65
C ILE A 204 3.01 20.49 8.08
N GLY A 205 3.65 21.60 8.44
CA GLY A 205 4.14 21.82 9.80
C GLY A 205 3.04 21.74 10.87
N ARG A 206 1.85 22.29 10.60
CA ARG A 206 0.68 22.19 11.49
C ARG A 206 0.11 20.77 11.60
N LEU A 207 0.27 19.96 10.54
CA LEU A 207 -0.23 18.58 10.48
C LEU A 207 0.74 17.55 11.09
N ARG A 208 1.94 17.96 11.48
CA ARG A 208 2.97 17.07 12.04
C ARG A 208 2.45 16.14 13.16
N PRO A 209 1.60 16.58 14.12
CA PRO A 209 1.05 15.67 15.13
C PRO A 209 0.25 14.52 14.54
N GLN A 210 -0.55 14.78 13.49
CA GLN A 210 -1.37 13.78 12.81
C GLN A 210 -0.51 12.81 12.00
N PHE A 211 0.53 13.29 11.31
CA PHE A 211 1.49 12.44 10.62
C PHE A 211 2.25 11.52 11.59
N GLU A 212 2.72 12.04 12.73
CA GLU A 212 3.40 11.21 13.73
C GLU A 212 2.45 10.19 14.37
N ARG A 213 1.20 10.57 14.64
CA ARG A 213 0.19 9.63 15.17
C ARG A 213 -0.09 8.52 14.17
N GLY A 214 -0.40 8.87 12.93
CA GLY A 214 -0.66 7.89 11.87
C GLY A 214 0.53 6.98 11.60
N ARG A 215 1.77 7.51 11.63
CA ARG A 215 2.99 6.71 11.50
C ARG A 215 3.14 5.70 12.64
N LYS A 216 2.94 6.11 13.89
CA LYS A 216 3.01 5.21 15.05
C LYS A 216 1.96 4.10 14.97
N LEU A 217 0.72 4.46 14.63
CA LEU A 217 -0.35 3.49 14.41
C LEU A 217 0.00 2.50 13.31
N ASN A 218 0.47 2.99 12.17
CA ASN A 218 0.81 2.13 11.04
C ASN A 218 1.97 1.18 11.40
N LEU A 219 3.04 1.65 12.04
CA LEU A 219 4.14 0.77 12.46
C LEU A 219 3.67 -0.35 13.39
N ALA A 220 2.84 -0.02 14.38
CA ALA A 220 2.28 -0.99 15.31
C ALA A 220 1.33 -1.97 14.61
N MET A 221 0.46 -1.47 13.72
CA MET A 221 -0.47 -2.31 12.95
C MET A 221 0.24 -3.23 11.96
N GLN A 222 1.24 -2.76 11.22
CA GLN A 222 2.03 -3.61 10.32
C GLN A 222 2.76 -4.71 11.09
N ALA A 223 3.17 -4.46 12.35
CA ALA A 223 3.73 -5.49 13.21
C ALA A 223 2.66 -6.50 13.69
N LEU A 224 1.49 -6.02 14.12
CA LEU A 224 0.36 -6.86 14.52
C LEU A 224 -0.08 -7.78 13.37
N LEU A 225 -0.30 -7.24 12.16
CA LEU A 225 -0.73 -8.00 10.98
C LEU A 225 0.29 -9.10 10.63
N ARG A 226 1.58 -8.79 10.71
CA ARG A 226 2.65 -9.77 10.48
C ARG A 226 2.64 -10.87 11.55
N ALA A 227 2.48 -10.51 12.82
CA ALA A 227 2.40 -11.46 13.93
C ALA A 227 1.14 -12.34 13.81
N TRP A 228 0.00 -11.76 13.42
CA TRP A 228 -1.24 -12.48 13.22
C TRP A 228 -1.13 -13.49 12.08
N GLY A 229 -0.60 -13.08 10.92
CA GLY A 229 -0.35 -14.00 9.81
C GLY A 229 0.66 -15.10 10.16
N ALA A 230 1.63 -14.84 11.04
CA ALA A 230 2.54 -15.87 11.56
C ALA A 230 1.81 -16.86 12.47
N ALA A 231 1.00 -16.36 13.42
CA ALA A 231 0.22 -17.20 14.33
C ALA A 231 -0.77 -18.10 13.58
N ASN A 232 -1.47 -17.56 12.56
CA ASN A 232 -2.34 -18.33 11.68
C ASN A 232 -1.59 -19.47 10.98
N ARG A 233 -0.37 -19.23 10.48
CA ARG A 233 0.44 -20.28 9.84
C ARG A 233 0.91 -21.34 10.82
N GLU A 234 1.26 -20.97 12.05
CA GLU A 234 1.67 -21.92 13.10
C GLU A 234 0.54 -22.88 13.50
N THR A 235 -0.70 -22.39 13.53
CA THR A 235 -1.89 -23.23 13.75
C THR A 235 -2.29 -24.07 12.54
N GLY A 236 -1.62 -23.86 11.40
CA GLY A 236 -1.98 -24.42 10.09
C GLY A 236 -2.96 -23.53 9.33
N VAL A 237 -2.91 -23.57 8.00
CA VAL A 237 -3.87 -22.85 7.15
C VAL A 237 -5.25 -23.44 7.40
N ASP A 238 -6.13 -22.69 8.05
CA ASP A 238 -7.52 -23.09 8.18
C ASP A 238 -8.18 -23.00 6.79
N ALA A 239 -8.43 -24.16 6.17
CA ALA A 239 -9.11 -24.25 4.89
C ALA A 239 -10.49 -23.58 4.91
N SER A 240 -11.10 -23.38 6.10
CA SER A 240 -12.33 -22.60 6.27
C SER A 240 -12.16 -21.14 5.84
N THR A 241 -10.96 -20.57 5.89
CA THR A 241 -10.70 -19.18 5.46
C THR A 241 -10.60 -19.02 3.94
N LEU A 242 -10.42 -20.13 3.20
CA LEU A 242 -10.50 -20.22 1.74
C LEU A 242 -11.95 -20.49 1.28
N ASP A 243 -12.89 -19.74 1.85
CA ASP A 243 -14.34 -19.90 1.70
C ASP A 243 -14.94 -19.24 0.44
N GLY A 244 -14.11 -18.60 -0.39
CA GLY A 244 -14.56 -17.92 -1.59
C GLY A 244 -15.37 -16.64 -1.33
N ARG A 245 -15.25 -16.03 -0.13
CA ARG A 245 -15.83 -14.71 0.17
C ARG A 245 -15.44 -13.70 -0.89
N LEU A 246 -16.46 -13.01 -1.43
CA LEU A 246 -16.27 -11.80 -2.21
C LEU A 246 -16.38 -10.59 -1.27
N LEU A 247 -15.24 -10.03 -0.87
CA LEU A 247 -15.18 -8.85 -0.03
C LEU A 247 -15.13 -7.60 -0.90
N ASP A 248 -16.27 -6.89 -0.99
CA ASP A 248 -16.36 -5.66 -1.78
C ASP A 248 -16.15 -4.43 -0.89
N GLN A 249 -14.95 -3.85 -0.96
CA GLN A 249 -14.59 -2.65 -0.19
C GLN A 249 -15.45 -1.42 -0.54
N PHE A 250 -16.07 -1.39 -1.73
CA PHE A 250 -16.96 -0.29 -2.12
C PHE A 250 -18.25 -0.27 -1.29
N GLY A 251 -18.64 -1.42 -0.72
CA GLY A 251 -19.79 -1.54 0.18
C GLY A 251 -19.50 -1.08 1.62
N ILE A 252 -18.27 -0.65 1.94
CA ILE A 252 -17.94 -0.06 3.24
C ILE A 252 -18.14 1.46 3.13
N ASP A 253 -19.28 1.97 3.61
CA ASP A 253 -19.69 3.36 3.41
C ASP A 253 -18.62 4.39 3.80
N TRP A 254 -18.03 4.24 5.00
CA TRP A 254 -17.03 5.19 5.47
C TRP A 254 -15.73 5.15 4.65
N PHE A 255 -15.39 3.99 4.09
CA PHE A 255 -14.17 3.77 3.34
C PHE A 255 -14.32 4.30 1.91
N HIS A 256 -15.49 4.05 1.31
CA HIS A 256 -15.89 4.71 0.06
C HIS A 256 -15.93 6.23 0.23
N GLU A 257 -16.46 6.73 1.33
CA GLU A 257 -16.50 8.16 1.65
C GLU A 257 -15.09 8.78 1.74
N MET A 258 -14.12 8.09 2.34
CA MET A 258 -12.71 8.54 2.35
C MET A 258 -12.12 8.66 0.96
N ASN A 259 -12.40 7.69 0.07
CA ASN A 259 -11.90 7.74 -1.30
C ASN A 259 -12.52 8.89 -2.10
N ARG A 260 -13.84 9.05 -2.05
CA ARG A 260 -14.54 10.18 -2.69
C ARG A 260 -14.05 11.53 -2.14
N ALA A 261 -13.68 11.59 -0.85
CA ALA A 261 -13.19 12.82 -0.18
C ALA A 261 -11.93 13.40 -0.80
N LEU A 262 -11.13 12.58 -1.47
CA LEU A 262 -9.91 13.02 -2.13
C LEU A 262 -10.18 14.07 -3.22
N HIS A 263 -11.42 14.14 -3.73
CA HIS A 263 -11.84 15.10 -4.75
C HIS A 263 -12.44 16.40 -4.16
N ASP A 264 -12.59 16.49 -2.84
CA ASP A 264 -13.12 17.69 -2.21
C ASP A 264 -12.10 18.84 -2.28
N THR A 265 -12.56 20.04 -2.65
CA THR A 265 -11.75 21.25 -2.56
C THR A 265 -11.93 21.88 -1.19
N LEU A 266 -10.87 21.88 -0.37
CA LEU A 266 -10.90 22.36 1.01
C LEU A 266 -9.90 23.51 1.21
N ASP A 267 -10.29 24.49 2.02
CA ASP A 267 -9.32 25.44 2.57
C ASP A 267 -8.41 24.77 3.62
N ASN A 268 -7.39 25.49 4.09
CA ASN A 268 -6.39 24.91 4.99
C ASN A 268 -6.95 24.54 6.38
N MET A 269 -8.00 25.21 6.85
CA MET A 269 -8.63 24.87 8.13
C MET A 269 -9.46 23.60 8.01
N ALA A 270 -10.31 23.52 6.98
CA ALA A 270 -11.14 22.36 6.68
C ALA A 270 -10.28 21.14 6.32
N PHE A 271 -9.21 21.33 5.54
CA PHE A 271 -8.24 20.28 5.24
C PHE A 271 -7.60 19.75 6.52
N ALA A 272 -7.14 20.62 7.41
CA ALA A 272 -6.52 20.19 8.66
C ALA A 272 -7.51 19.46 9.59
N GLN A 273 -8.78 19.86 9.58
CA GLN A 273 -9.83 19.10 10.29
C GLN A 273 -10.04 17.73 9.66
N ARG A 274 -10.11 17.62 8.32
CA ARG A 274 -10.25 16.34 7.62
C ARG A 274 -9.13 15.37 7.98
N ILE A 275 -7.88 15.82 8.00
CA ILE A 275 -6.75 14.96 8.38
C ILE A 275 -6.87 14.48 9.84
N ARG A 276 -7.34 15.34 10.76
CA ARG A 276 -7.62 14.92 12.15
C ARG A 276 -8.68 13.82 12.22
N ASP A 277 -9.79 14.01 11.50
CA ASP A 277 -10.91 13.06 11.50
C ASP A 277 -10.48 11.71 10.88
N ASN A 278 -9.68 11.76 9.81
CA ASN A 278 -9.13 10.57 9.19
C ASN A 278 -8.18 9.79 10.12
N VAL A 279 -7.33 10.48 10.89
CA VAL A 279 -6.46 9.83 11.87
C VAL A 279 -7.25 9.26 13.04
N ALA A 280 -8.30 9.96 13.52
CA ALA A 280 -9.19 9.42 14.54
C ALA A 280 -9.92 8.16 14.06
N ARG A 281 -10.24 8.08 12.76
CA ARG A 281 -10.77 6.87 12.13
C ARG A 281 -9.75 5.74 12.08
N MET A 282 -8.48 6.03 11.81
CA MET A 282 -7.42 5.02 11.94
C MET A 282 -7.31 4.48 13.37
N ASP A 283 -7.44 5.34 14.38
CA ASP A 283 -7.46 4.92 15.79
C ASP A 283 -8.59 3.92 16.06
N ALA A 284 -9.82 4.25 15.65
CA ALA A 284 -10.97 3.36 15.84
C ALA A 284 -10.81 2.01 15.12
N LEU A 285 -10.32 2.03 13.87
CA LEU A 285 -10.06 0.81 13.11
C LEU A 285 -8.96 -0.04 13.77
N ALA A 286 -7.92 0.59 14.34
CA ALA A 286 -6.86 -0.12 15.04
C ALA A 286 -7.35 -0.82 16.31
N VAL A 287 -8.22 -0.16 17.10
CA VAL A 287 -8.89 -0.76 18.26
C VAL A 287 -9.68 -2.00 17.83
N GLU A 288 -10.52 -1.86 16.81
CA GLU A 288 -11.35 -2.96 16.35
C GLU A 288 -10.50 -4.15 15.89
N ILE A 289 -9.51 -3.93 15.03
CA ILE A 289 -8.64 -5.00 14.53
C ILE A 289 -7.95 -5.70 15.70
N LEU A 290 -7.35 -4.96 16.64
CA LEU A 290 -6.66 -5.56 17.78
C LEU A 290 -7.60 -6.42 18.64
N LEU A 291 -8.82 -5.95 18.91
CA LEU A 291 -9.82 -6.72 19.66
C LEU A 291 -10.19 -8.00 18.90
N ARG A 292 -10.41 -7.92 17.59
CA ARG A 292 -10.73 -9.09 16.74
C ARG A 292 -9.61 -10.12 16.69
N VAL A 293 -8.37 -9.66 16.56
CA VAL A 293 -7.23 -10.58 16.57
C VAL A 293 -7.12 -11.28 17.93
N ARG A 294 -7.38 -10.58 19.05
CA ARG A 294 -7.35 -11.17 20.40
C ARG A 294 -8.49 -12.15 20.69
N GLU A 295 -9.62 -12.07 19.98
CA GLU A 295 -10.69 -13.09 20.08
C GLU A 295 -10.20 -14.48 19.64
N THR A 296 -9.30 -14.54 18.65
CA THR A 296 -8.76 -15.80 18.09
C THR A 296 -7.36 -16.12 18.60
N HIS A 297 -6.56 -15.09 18.88
CA HIS A 297 -5.18 -15.20 19.39
C HIS A 297 -5.01 -14.39 20.70
N PRO A 298 -5.53 -14.88 21.85
CA PRO A 298 -5.56 -14.10 23.09
C PRO A 298 -4.20 -13.69 23.66
N ARG A 299 -3.12 -14.37 23.23
CA ARG A 299 -1.74 -14.13 23.69
C ARG A 299 -0.91 -13.32 22.68
N ILE A 300 -1.51 -12.79 21.62
CA ILE A 300 -0.77 -11.98 20.65
C ILE A 300 -0.28 -10.68 21.30
N ASP A 301 0.94 -10.28 20.99
CA ASP A 301 1.51 -9.00 21.39
C ASP A 301 0.69 -7.85 20.78
N ASP A 302 0.42 -6.80 21.55
CA ASP A 302 -0.26 -5.59 21.05
C ASP A 302 0.61 -4.76 20.11
N CYS A 303 1.92 -5.05 20.03
CA CYS A 303 2.87 -4.38 19.16
C CYS A 303 2.92 -2.85 19.38
N GLY A 304 2.64 -2.40 20.61
CA GLY A 304 2.56 -1.01 21.02
C GLY A 304 1.18 -0.37 20.86
N LEU A 305 0.17 -1.08 20.36
CA LEU A 305 -1.17 -0.53 20.14
C LEU A 305 -1.89 -0.20 21.45
N ASP A 306 -1.83 -1.02 22.49
CA ASP A 306 -2.54 -0.73 23.76
C ASP A 306 -2.09 0.61 24.35
N ALA A 307 -0.78 0.86 24.38
CA ALA A 307 -0.22 2.13 24.83
C ALA A 307 -0.69 3.32 23.98
N LEU A 308 -0.92 3.12 22.68
CA LEU A 308 -1.42 4.15 21.78
C LEU A 308 -2.92 4.40 21.95
N LEU A 309 -3.72 3.36 22.25
CA LEU A 309 -5.18 3.35 22.14
C LEU A 309 -5.93 3.66 23.45
N THR A 310 -5.22 3.89 24.55
CA THR A 310 -5.75 4.13 25.91
C THR A 310 -6.76 5.29 26.07
N ALA A 311 -7.07 6.08 25.03
CA ALA A 311 -7.91 7.28 25.13
C ALA A 311 -9.09 7.38 24.12
N THR A 312 -9.30 6.41 23.23
CA THR A 312 -10.28 6.52 22.13
C THR A 312 -11.07 5.23 21.94
N ALA A 313 -11.96 4.94 22.88
CA ALA A 313 -12.91 3.82 22.75
C ALA A 313 -14.18 4.29 22.01
N SER A 314 -14.11 4.38 20.68
CA SER A 314 -15.33 4.14 19.90
C SER A 314 -15.44 2.63 19.70
N THR A 315 -16.52 2.05 20.21
CA THR A 315 -16.85 0.62 20.06
C THR A 315 -17.73 0.34 18.85
N GLU A 316 -17.97 1.36 18.01
CA GLU A 316 -18.75 1.21 16.79
C GLU A 316 -17.96 0.38 15.78
N ARG A 317 -18.58 -0.68 15.27
CA ARG A 317 -17.95 -1.59 14.31
C ARG A 317 -17.78 -0.89 12.96
N ALA A 318 -16.54 -0.69 12.55
CA ALA A 318 -16.12 -0.21 11.24
C ALA A 318 -16.25 -1.29 10.15
N LEU A 319 -16.00 -2.57 10.46
CA LEU A 319 -16.08 -3.66 9.48
C LEU A 319 -17.11 -4.74 9.88
N ALA A 320 -17.81 -5.25 8.87
CA ALA A 320 -18.71 -6.39 9.05
C ALA A 320 -17.92 -7.68 9.39
N PRO A 321 -18.49 -8.63 10.17
CA PRO A 321 -17.80 -9.86 10.61
C PRO A 321 -17.14 -10.66 9.47
N MET A 322 -17.75 -10.66 8.28
CA MET A 322 -17.21 -11.35 7.10
C MET A 322 -15.81 -10.89 6.71
N TRP A 323 -15.38 -9.67 7.04
CA TRP A 323 -14.02 -9.18 6.76
C TRP A 323 -12.96 -9.89 7.60
N TYR A 324 -13.33 -10.43 8.76
CA TYR A 324 -12.44 -11.14 9.68
C TYR A 324 -12.51 -12.67 9.54
N ALA A 325 -13.19 -13.19 8.52
CA ALA A 325 -13.51 -14.61 8.37
C ALA A 325 -14.28 -15.19 9.58
N ALA A 326 -15.04 -14.34 10.26
CA ALA A 326 -15.94 -14.74 11.35
C ALA A 326 -17.33 -15.05 10.78
N ALA A 327 -17.96 -16.11 11.30
CA ALA A 327 -19.30 -16.57 10.91
C ALA A 327 -20.41 -15.60 11.30
#